data_AF-A0AA35PKT9-F1
#
_entry.id   AF-A0AA35PKT9-F1
#
_cell.length_a   1.000
_cell.length_b   1.000
_cell.length_c   1.000
_cell.angle_alpha   90.00
_cell.angle_beta   90.00
_cell.angle_gamma   90.00
#
_symmetry.space_group_name_H-M   'P 1'
#
loop_
_entity.id
_entity.type
_entity.pdbx_description
1 polymer ?
#
loop_
_entity_poly.entity_id
_entity_poly.type
_entity_poly.pdbx_seq_one_letter_code
_entity_poly.pdbx_strand_id
1 'polypeptide(L)'
;MAAAAAAAAAALGRPSWPSAAAVPVLPRRQQRPGHGGLRRLRRSCSWGGRRARRKTMSDIRHSLLRRDALSAAKEVLYHLDIYFSSQLQNVPLPIVDKGPIELLEEFIFQVPKERNSPPKRLNSLQELQLLEIMCNYFQEQSKDSVRQILFSSLFSPQGNKTDDSRMALLGKLVSMAVAVCRVPVLECAASWLQRTPAIYCVRLAQALVDDYCSLVPGSVQTLKQIFSASPRFCCQFITSVTMLYDMSSDDLIPPPDLLEMVVSWIFEDPRLILITFLNTPIAASLPIGFLELTPLSGLIRWCVKAPLAYKRRKPPVSNGHPGGKLAKDPAAILDKGCQPLYSKLHLSVLQVLIMLQGHLTEKNLYGRLGLVPFDHVVALVEEMSRLSDELNPLNATKETELALDRLAQALQVAMASGALLCTREDLRTVCARLPHNNLLQLVISGPVQQPTHAALPPGFYPPIHTPPLGYPTHAAHPAMPAHPALPAHPVQTFIPGMAFPYRPIR
;
A
#
# COMPACT_ATOMS: atom_id res chain seq x y z
N MET A 1 -10.86 -0.84 20.12
CA MET A 1 -9.40 -0.89 20.39
C MET A 1 -8.76 0.48 20.25
N ALA A 2 -9.14 1.29 19.25
CA ALA A 2 -8.69 2.68 19.10
C ALA A 2 -8.80 3.54 20.38
N ALA A 3 -9.90 3.45 21.15
CA ALA A 3 -10.03 4.16 22.43
C ALA A 3 -9.06 3.67 23.52
N ALA A 4 -8.75 2.38 23.56
CA ALA A 4 -7.78 1.80 24.48
C ALA A 4 -6.33 2.10 24.04
N ALA A 5 -6.07 2.16 22.73
CA ALA A 5 -4.79 2.58 22.15
C ALA A 5 -4.55 4.08 22.34
N ALA A 6 -5.60 4.92 22.24
CA ALA A 6 -5.55 6.34 22.57
C ALA A 6 -5.30 6.56 24.08
N ALA A 7 -5.94 5.75 24.94
CA ALA A 7 -5.67 5.74 26.39
C ALA A 7 -4.24 5.26 26.71
N ALA A 8 -3.72 4.26 26.00
CA ALA A 8 -2.34 3.78 26.14
C ALA A 8 -1.31 4.81 25.62
N ALA A 9 -1.61 5.52 24.53
CA ALA A 9 -0.79 6.61 24.01
C ALA A 9 -0.79 7.83 24.96
N ALA A 10 -1.92 8.09 25.66
CA ALA A 10 -1.99 9.09 26.71
C ALA A 10 -1.20 8.68 27.97
N ALA A 11 -1.18 7.38 28.30
CA ALA A 11 -0.45 6.84 29.45
C ALA A 11 1.08 6.76 29.24
N LEU A 12 1.57 6.69 28.00
CA LEU A 12 2.99 6.50 27.68
C LEU A 12 3.80 7.78 27.47
N GLY A 13 3.21 8.96 27.69
CA GLY A 13 3.94 10.24 27.73
C GLY A 13 4.52 10.70 26.39
N ARG A 14 3.89 11.69 25.76
CA ARG A 14 4.46 12.35 24.56
C ARG A 14 5.78 13.06 24.90
N PRO A 15 6.86 12.90 24.12
CA PRO A 15 7.94 13.88 24.13
C PRO A 15 7.42 15.17 23.47
N SER A 16 7.35 16.26 24.23
CA SER A 16 7.11 17.60 23.71
C SER A 16 8.33 18.04 22.88
N TRP A 17 8.12 18.32 21.59
CA TRP A 17 9.10 19.01 20.76
C TRP A 17 8.77 20.50 20.75
N PRO A 18 9.73 21.40 21.07
CA PRO A 18 9.47 22.83 21.09
C PRO A 18 9.46 23.42 19.68
N SER A 19 8.51 24.33 19.46
CA SER A 19 8.35 25.12 18.24
C SER A 19 9.53 26.08 18.03
N ALA A 20 10.02 26.17 16.80
CA ALA A 20 11.11 27.06 16.40
C ALA A 20 10.61 28.50 16.29
N ALA A 21 11.18 29.41 17.11
CA ALA A 21 11.04 30.84 16.95
C ALA A 21 12.40 31.54 17.16
N ALA A 22 12.80 32.33 16.16
CA ALA A 22 13.77 33.42 16.08
C ALA A 22 14.93 33.53 17.10
N VAL A 23 16.16 33.54 16.58
CA VAL A 23 17.40 33.93 17.29
C VAL A 23 17.87 35.31 16.78
N PRO A 24 18.20 36.25 17.67
CA PRO A 24 19.24 37.25 17.42
C PRO A 24 20.51 36.98 18.24
N VAL A 25 21.61 37.55 17.75
CA VAL A 25 23.01 37.17 18.00
C VAL A 25 23.67 38.00 19.12
N LEU A 26 24.29 37.28 20.11
CA LEU A 26 25.46 37.58 21.00
C LEU A 26 25.43 38.79 22.00
N PRO A 27 26.30 38.87 23.06
CA PRO A 27 27.51 38.08 23.36
C PRO A 27 27.73 37.49 24.79
N ARG A 28 28.69 36.54 24.82
CA ARG A 28 29.49 35.90 25.91
C ARG A 28 29.40 36.40 27.37
N ARG A 29 29.29 35.44 28.32
CA ARG A 29 30.16 35.37 29.51
C ARG A 29 30.27 33.97 30.13
N GLN A 30 31.48 33.66 30.62
CA GLN A 30 31.93 32.43 31.28
C GLN A 30 31.18 32.15 32.59
N GLN A 31 30.91 30.86 32.89
CA GLN A 31 31.34 30.17 34.14
C GLN A 31 30.77 28.73 34.23
N ARG A 32 31.64 27.78 34.56
CA ARG A 32 31.40 26.44 35.13
C ARG A 32 31.81 26.49 36.62
N PRO A 33 31.62 25.45 37.45
CA PRO A 33 30.74 24.27 37.37
C PRO A 33 29.91 24.04 38.67
N GLY A 34 28.91 23.15 38.62
CA GLY A 34 28.20 22.67 39.81
C GLY A 34 27.76 21.22 39.66
N HIS A 35 28.40 20.33 40.43
CA HIS A 35 28.12 18.90 40.51
C HIS A 35 26.75 18.64 41.17
N GLY A 36 25.94 17.76 40.57
CA GLY A 36 24.68 17.28 41.14
C GLY A 36 24.12 16.10 40.33
N GLY A 37 24.75 14.93 40.47
CA GLY A 37 24.38 13.73 39.74
C GLY A 37 23.11 13.08 40.26
N LEU A 38 22.00 13.20 39.51
CA LEU A 38 20.86 12.29 39.64
C LEU A 38 21.17 10.97 38.92
N ARG A 39 21.36 9.91 39.71
CA ARG A 39 21.37 8.52 39.23
C ARG A 39 19.98 8.17 38.68
N ARG A 40 19.83 8.13 37.35
CA ARG A 40 18.76 7.35 36.70
C ARG A 40 19.27 5.95 36.40
N LEU A 41 18.57 4.95 36.92
CA LEU A 41 18.73 3.55 36.57
C LEU A 41 18.61 3.35 35.05
N ARG A 42 19.75 3.23 34.37
CA ARG A 42 19.83 2.47 33.11
C ARG A 42 19.94 1.00 33.47
N ARG A 43 18.81 0.28 33.51
CA ARG A 43 18.85 -1.18 33.33
C ARG A 43 19.06 -1.43 31.84
N SER A 44 20.33 -1.58 31.48
CA SER A 44 20.75 -2.11 30.19
C SER A 44 20.38 -3.59 30.14
N CYS A 45 19.35 -3.95 29.37
CA CYS A 45 19.12 -5.34 28.97
C CYS A 45 20.17 -5.71 27.92
N SER A 46 21.37 -6.04 28.41
CA SER A 46 22.42 -6.69 27.62
C SER A 46 21.95 -8.12 27.30
N TRP A 47 21.56 -8.36 26.06
CA TRP A 47 21.27 -9.70 25.54
C TRP A 47 22.59 -10.47 25.46
N GLY A 48 22.91 -11.18 26.53
CA GLY A 48 24.16 -11.90 26.68
C GLY A 48 24.36 -12.95 25.59
N GLY A 49 25.48 -12.83 24.87
CA GLY A 49 25.97 -13.84 23.96
C GLY A 49 26.33 -15.13 24.70
N ARG A 50 25.52 -16.17 24.52
CA ARG A 50 25.95 -17.57 24.71
C ARG A 50 25.87 -18.25 23.36
N ARG A 51 26.94 -18.96 22.98
CA ARG A 51 27.00 -19.80 21.77
C ARG A 51 25.79 -20.76 21.79
N ALA A 52 24.79 -20.47 20.96
CA ALA A 52 23.58 -21.26 20.86
C ALA A 52 23.88 -22.54 20.07
N ARG A 53 23.84 -23.69 20.76
CA ARG A 53 23.71 -25.00 20.12
C ARG A 53 22.42 -24.96 19.28
N ARG A 54 22.48 -25.27 17.97
CA ARG A 54 21.28 -25.30 17.11
C ARG A 54 20.28 -26.30 17.69
N LYS A 55 19.21 -25.80 18.30
CA LYS A 55 18.08 -26.60 18.75
C LYS A 55 17.22 -26.95 17.54
N THR A 56 16.68 -28.17 17.49
CA THR A 56 15.67 -28.53 16.49
C THR A 56 14.35 -27.80 16.78
N MET A 57 13.46 -27.69 15.79
CA MET A 57 12.13 -27.10 16.00
C MET A 57 11.33 -27.85 17.08
N SER A 58 11.51 -29.17 17.18
CA SER A 58 10.95 -30.00 18.24
C SER A 58 11.50 -29.62 19.61
N ASP A 59 12.81 -29.38 19.76
CA ASP A 59 13.40 -28.97 21.03
C ASP A 59 12.88 -27.60 21.49
N ILE A 60 12.71 -26.68 20.53
CA ILE A 60 12.11 -25.36 20.77
C ILE A 60 10.69 -25.56 21.30
N ARG A 61 9.84 -26.31 20.59
CA ARG A 61 8.47 -26.60 21.01
C ARG A 61 8.39 -27.14 22.44
N HIS A 62 9.18 -28.16 22.77
CA HIS A 62 9.18 -28.76 24.12
C HIS A 62 9.58 -27.77 25.22
N SER A 63 10.47 -26.82 24.92
CA SER A 63 10.86 -25.78 25.87
C SER A 63 9.77 -24.72 26.08
N LEU A 64 8.96 -24.45 25.05
CA LEU A 64 7.89 -23.46 25.08
C LEU A 64 6.63 -23.97 25.81
N LEU A 65 6.33 -25.28 25.71
CA LEU A 65 5.17 -25.90 26.37
C LEU A 65 5.15 -25.75 27.90
N ARG A 66 6.32 -25.49 28.51
CA ARG A 66 6.45 -25.32 29.98
C ARG A 66 6.24 -23.88 30.45
N ARG A 67 5.97 -22.94 29.54
CA ARG A 67 5.84 -21.51 29.83
C ARG A 67 4.38 -21.07 29.80
N ASP A 68 4.10 -19.93 30.43
CA ASP A 68 2.83 -19.23 30.20
C ASP A 68 2.75 -18.71 28.75
N ALA A 69 1.54 -18.42 28.28
CA ALA A 69 1.29 -18.09 26.88
C ALA A 69 2.08 -16.87 26.38
N LEU A 70 2.22 -15.82 27.19
CA LEU A 70 2.92 -14.59 26.78
C LEU A 70 4.44 -14.77 26.80
N SER A 71 4.97 -15.47 27.81
CA SER A 71 6.39 -15.83 27.84
C SER A 71 6.76 -16.79 26.71
N ALA A 72 5.86 -17.72 26.35
CA ALA A 72 6.04 -18.60 25.20
C ALA A 72 6.03 -17.82 23.89
N ALA A 73 5.08 -16.88 23.71
CA ALA A 73 5.01 -15.99 22.56
C ALA A 73 6.29 -15.15 22.39
N LYS A 74 6.79 -14.58 23.48
CA LYS A 74 8.06 -13.82 23.45
C LYS A 74 9.24 -14.70 23.05
N GLU A 75 9.33 -15.90 23.62
CA GLU A 75 10.47 -16.78 23.37
C GLU A 75 10.44 -17.44 21.99
N VAL A 76 9.24 -17.72 21.43
CA VAL A 76 9.13 -18.23 20.06
C VAL A 76 9.63 -17.19 19.07
N LEU A 77 9.28 -15.91 19.24
CA LEU A 77 9.80 -14.82 18.40
C LEU A 77 11.34 -14.75 18.49
N TYR A 78 11.91 -14.88 19.70
CA TYR A 78 13.36 -14.90 19.90
C TYR A 78 14.04 -16.10 19.24
N HIS A 79 13.46 -17.30 19.34
CA HIS A 79 14.04 -18.48 18.70
C HIS A 79 13.97 -18.41 17.17
N LEU A 80 12.85 -17.91 16.63
CA LEU A 80 12.71 -17.70 15.18
C LEU A 80 13.61 -16.58 14.67
N ASP A 81 13.87 -15.56 15.48
CA ASP A 81 14.85 -14.51 15.18
C ASP A 81 16.24 -15.07 14.90
N ILE A 82 16.72 -15.93 15.80
CA ILE A 82 18.01 -16.62 15.68
C ILE A 82 18.00 -17.52 14.44
N TYR A 83 16.90 -18.26 14.24
CA TYR A 83 16.73 -19.16 13.11
C TYR A 83 16.85 -18.40 11.77
N PHE A 84 16.03 -17.36 11.56
CA PHE A 84 16.03 -16.59 10.33
C PHE A 84 17.31 -15.78 10.14
N SER A 85 17.88 -15.23 11.22
CA SER A 85 19.21 -14.60 11.18
C SER A 85 20.29 -15.56 10.68
N SER A 86 20.25 -16.82 11.12
CA SER A 86 21.18 -17.85 10.64
C SER A 86 20.88 -18.26 9.21
N GLN A 87 19.61 -18.43 8.83
CA GLN A 87 19.25 -18.84 7.46
C GLN A 87 19.72 -17.81 6.42
N LEU A 88 19.46 -16.53 6.67
CA LEU A 88 19.88 -15.44 5.78
C LEU A 88 21.40 -15.32 5.59
N GLN A 89 22.20 -15.83 6.52
CA GLN A 89 23.65 -15.87 6.39
C GLN A 89 24.13 -17.05 5.53
N ASN A 90 23.36 -18.13 5.46
CA ASN A 90 23.77 -19.38 4.81
C ASN A 90 23.09 -19.62 3.45
N VAL A 91 21.92 -19.00 3.19
CA VAL A 91 21.12 -19.21 1.98
C VAL A 91 20.67 -17.85 1.41
N PRO A 92 20.97 -17.53 0.14
CA PRO A 92 20.59 -16.25 -0.48
C PRO A 92 19.08 -16.04 -0.63
N LEU A 93 18.29 -17.12 -0.69
CA LEU A 93 16.83 -17.10 -0.80
C LEU A 93 16.23 -17.93 0.35
N PRO A 94 15.82 -17.30 1.46
CA PRO A 94 15.25 -18.02 2.58
C PRO A 94 13.85 -18.53 2.22
N ILE A 95 13.72 -19.84 2.09
CA ILE A 95 12.41 -20.51 2.07
C ILE A 95 11.97 -20.64 3.53
N VAL A 96 10.78 -20.15 3.84
CA VAL A 96 10.19 -20.37 5.17
C VAL A 96 9.65 -21.80 5.22
N ASP A 97 10.31 -22.65 5.99
CA ASP A 97 9.87 -24.03 6.20
C ASP A 97 8.56 -24.08 7.00
N LYS A 98 7.85 -25.22 6.93
CA LYS A 98 6.61 -25.45 7.69
C LYS A 98 6.82 -25.36 9.21
N GLY A 99 8.01 -25.72 9.72
CA GLY A 99 8.32 -25.76 11.15
C GLY A 99 8.13 -24.41 11.88
N PRO A 100 8.76 -23.31 11.42
CA PRO A 100 8.49 -21.97 11.94
C PRO A 100 7.01 -21.58 11.97
N ILE A 101 6.25 -21.90 10.91
CA ILE A 101 4.83 -21.56 10.82
C ILE A 101 4.02 -22.33 11.86
N GLU A 102 4.28 -23.63 12.05
CA GLU A 102 3.61 -24.44 13.09
C GLU A 102 3.85 -23.89 14.50
N LEU A 103 5.07 -23.43 14.81
CA LEU A 103 5.37 -22.81 16.10
C LEU A 103 4.61 -21.49 16.31
N LEU A 104 4.48 -20.69 15.26
CA LEU A 104 3.69 -19.45 15.31
C LEU A 104 2.20 -19.74 15.51
N GLU A 105 1.65 -20.73 14.80
CA GLU A 105 0.26 -21.18 14.98
C GLU A 105 -0.01 -21.60 16.42
N GLU A 106 0.87 -22.42 17.00
CA GLU A 106 0.69 -22.94 18.36
C GLU A 106 0.86 -21.86 19.44
N PHE A 107 1.91 -21.03 19.35
CA PHE A 107 2.31 -20.15 20.46
C PHE A 107 1.89 -18.67 20.30
N ILE A 108 1.61 -18.20 19.08
CA ILE A 108 1.09 -16.84 18.84
C ILE A 108 -0.42 -16.88 18.63
N PHE A 109 -0.89 -17.73 17.71
CA PHE A 109 -2.31 -17.81 17.35
C PHE A 109 -3.11 -18.77 18.25
N GLN A 110 -2.45 -19.45 19.20
CA GLN A 110 -3.04 -20.38 20.16
C GLN A 110 -3.85 -21.51 19.50
N VAL A 111 -3.40 -21.95 18.32
CA VAL A 111 -3.99 -23.05 17.57
C VAL A 111 -3.43 -24.36 18.12
N PRO A 112 -4.24 -25.19 18.79
CA PRO A 112 -3.70 -26.39 19.40
C PRO A 112 -3.29 -27.41 18.34
N LYS A 113 -2.11 -28.03 18.51
CA LYS A 113 -1.62 -29.09 17.62
C LYS A 113 -2.41 -30.40 17.78
N GLU A 114 -3.00 -30.63 18.96
CA GLU A 114 -3.77 -31.83 19.28
C GLU A 114 -5.26 -31.60 19.06
N ARG A 115 -5.86 -32.45 18.20
CA ARG A 115 -7.25 -32.36 17.70
C ARG A 115 -8.33 -32.30 18.80
N ASN A 116 -8.00 -32.68 20.03
CA ASN A 116 -8.95 -32.77 21.16
C ASN A 116 -8.68 -31.74 22.27
N SER A 117 -7.70 -30.85 22.11
CA SER A 117 -7.40 -29.83 23.11
C SER A 117 -8.21 -28.55 22.83
N PRO A 118 -8.87 -27.97 23.85
CA PRO A 118 -9.67 -26.76 23.64
C PRO A 118 -8.75 -25.58 23.26
N PRO A 119 -9.17 -24.70 22.34
CA PRO A 119 -8.39 -23.53 21.97
C PRO A 119 -8.20 -22.61 23.18
N LYS A 120 -6.95 -22.36 23.55
CA LYS A 120 -6.60 -21.43 24.64
C LYS A 120 -6.73 -20.00 24.12
N ARG A 121 -7.90 -19.38 24.31
CA ARG A 121 -8.09 -17.98 23.93
C ARG A 121 -7.43 -17.05 24.95
N LEU A 122 -6.65 -16.09 24.45
CA LEU A 122 -6.16 -14.98 25.26
C LEU A 122 -7.33 -14.06 25.62
N ASN A 123 -7.33 -13.53 26.84
CA ASN A 123 -8.26 -12.45 27.18
C ASN A 123 -7.78 -11.10 26.58
N SER A 124 -8.63 -10.06 26.64
CA SER A 124 -8.32 -8.76 26.02
C SER A 124 -7.04 -8.10 26.56
N LEU A 125 -6.73 -8.27 27.85
CA LEU A 125 -5.51 -7.72 28.44
C LEU A 125 -4.27 -8.47 27.93
N GLN A 126 -4.33 -9.80 27.89
CA GLN A 126 -3.26 -10.64 27.36
C GLN A 126 -3.05 -10.39 25.86
N GLU A 127 -4.11 -10.18 25.10
CA GLU A 127 -4.01 -9.82 23.68
C GLU A 127 -3.30 -8.47 23.51
N LEU A 128 -3.64 -7.46 24.32
CA LEU A 128 -2.93 -6.18 24.31
C LEU A 128 -1.45 -6.34 24.67
N GLN A 129 -1.12 -7.16 25.68
CA GLN A 129 0.26 -7.47 26.05
C GLN A 129 1.01 -8.21 24.95
N LEU A 130 0.36 -9.12 24.23
CA LEU A 130 0.94 -9.80 23.07
C LEU A 130 1.27 -8.79 21.96
N LEU A 131 0.35 -7.87 21.64
CA LEU A 131 0.59 -6.81 20.65
C LEU A 131 1.77 -5.92 21.05
N GLU A 132 1.90 -5.58 22.34
CA GLU A 132 3.04 -4.84 22.86
C GLU A 132 4.35 -5.61 22.70
N ILE A 133 4.36 -6.91 23.03
CA ILE A 133 5.53 -7.80 22.83
C ILE A 133 5.94 -7.81 21.35
N MET A 134 4.98 -7.94 20.44
CA MET A 134 5.24 -7.96 18.99
C MET A 134 5.78 -6.60 18.50
N CYS A 135 5.16 -5.49 18.92
CA CYS A 135 5.63 -4.14 18.60
C CYS A 135 7.07 -3.91 19.08
N ASN A 136 7.37 -4.27 20.33
CA ASN A 136 8.71 -4.14 20.91
C ASN A 136 9.72 -5.02 20.18
N TYR A 137 9.36 -6.27 19.87
CA TYR A 137 10.22 -7.15 19.07
C TYR A 137 10.58 -6.53 17.72
N PHE A 138 9.60 -6.07 16.94
CA PHE A 138 9.85 -5.49 15.62
C PHE A 138 10.63 -4.18 15.70
N GLN A 139 10.43 -3.41 16.77
CA GLN A 139 11.17 -2.18 17.04
C GLN A 139 12.65 -2.45 17.39
N GLU A 140 12.93 -3.52 18.14
CA GLU A 140 14.28 -3.87 18.61
C GLU A 140 15.10 -4.63 17.56
N GLN A 141 14.47 -5.38 16.65
CA GLN A 141 15.19 -6.09 15.58
C GLN A 141 15.82 -5.08 14.60
N SER A 142 17.15 -5.07 14.50
CA SER A 142 17.93 -4.16 13.65
C SER A 142 18.10 -4.60 12.20
N LYS A 143 17.92 -5.90 11.91
CA LYS A 143 18.02 -6.49 10.56
C LYS A 143 16.67 -6.47 9.87
N ASP A 144 16.48 -5.56 8.92
CA ASP A 144 15.23 -5.43 8.18
C ASP A 144 14.80 -6.73 7.48
N SER A 145 15.73 -7.49 6.91
CA SER A 145 15.42 -8.77 6.25
C SER A 145 14.83 -9.81 7.21
N VAL A 146 15.34 -9.91 8.44
CA VAL A 146 14.79 -10.79 9.48
C VAL A 146 13.39 -10.32 9.87
N ARG A 147 13.23 -9.00 10.06
CA ARG A 147 11.95 -8.38 10.39
C ARG A 147 10.87 -8.74 9.35
N GLN A 148 11.20 -8.59 8.07
CA GLN A 148 10.30 -8.85 6.95
C GLN A 148 9.92 -10.33 6.84
N ILE A 149 10.89 -11.25 6.99
CA ILE A 149 10.63 -12.69 6.92
C ILE A 149 9.77 -13.16 8.09
N LEU A 150 10.03 -12.69 9.31
CA LEU A 150 9.20 -13.06 10.45
C LEU A 150 7.79 -12.50 10.30
N PHE A 151 7.65 -11.24 9.87
CA PHE A 151 6.34 -10.64 9.63
C PHE A 151 5.56 -11.41 8.56
N SER A 152 6.22 -11.81 7.47
CA SER A 152 5.62 -12.64 6.42
C SER A 152 5.22 -14.02 6.96
N SER A 153 6.07 -14.64 7.79
CA SER A 153 5.76 -15.95 8.42
C SER A 153 4.55 -15.88 9.37
N LEU A 154 4.35 -14.73 10.01
CA LEU A 154 3.22 -14.47 10.90
C LEU A 154 1.91 -14.24 10.13
N PHE A 155 1.96 -13.50 9.02
CA PHE A 155 0.75 -12.90 8.45
C PHE A 155 0.48 -13.22 6.99
N SER A 156 1.41 -13.83 6.25
CA SER A 156 1.12 -14.31 4.90
C SER A 156 0.03 -15.39 4.94
N PRO A 157 -1.02 -15.28 4.12
CA PRO A 157 -2.10 -16.27 4.09
C PRO A 157 -1.57 -17.69 3.83
N GLN A 158 -2.10 -18.65 4.58
CA GLN A 158 -1.73 -20.07 4.46
C GLN A 158 -2.80 -20.89 3.72
N GLY A 159 -3.95 -20.28 3.39
CA GLY A 159 -5.09 -20.98 2.78
C GLY A 159 -5.81 -21.90 3.75
N ASN A 160 -5.71 -21.63 5.06
CA ASN A 160 -6.27 -22.46 6.12
C ASN A 160 -7.22 -21.65 7.02
N LYS A 161 -7.95 -22.34 7.92
CA LYS A 161 -8.94 -21.70 8.82
C LYS A 161 -8.32 -20.71 9.81
N THR A 162 -7.00 -20.68 9.96
CA THR A 162 -6.30 -19.76 10.85
C THR A 162 -6.12 -18.38 10.23
N ASP A 163 -6.29 -18.23 8.92
CA ASP A 163 -6.08 -16.96 8.21
C ASP A 163 -6.97 -15.84 8.77
N ASP A 164 -8.19 -16.14 9.22
CA ASP A 164 -9.06 -15.13 9.86
C ASP A 164 -8.50 -14.64 11.19
N SER A 165 -7.93 -15.54 12.00
CA SER A 165 -7.27 -15.15 13.25
C SER A 165 -5.98 -14.37 12.99
N ARG A 166 -5.23 -14.72 11.94
CA ARG A 166 -4.03 -13.98 11.50
C ARG A 166 -4.39 -12.58 11.06
N MET A 167 -5.44 -12.43 10.25
CA MET A 167 -5.92 -11.13 9.78
C MET A 167 -6.45 -10.27 10.92
N ALA A 168 -7.18 -10.86 11.88
CA ALA A 168 -7.65 -10.13 13.05
C ALA A 168 -6.49 -9.61 13.91
N LEU A 169 -5.46 -10.44 14.16
CA LEU A 169 -4.28 -10.02 14.90
C LEU A 169 -3.46 -8.98 14.12
N LEU A 170 -3.31 -9.14 12.80
CA LEU A 170 -2.64 -8.19 11.92
C LEU A 170 -3.31 -6.80 11.98
N GLY A 171 -4.64 -6.75 11.85
CA GLY A 171 -5.40 -5.50 11.96
C GLY A 171 -5.15 -4.79 13.29
N LYS A 172 -5.21 -5.53 14.40
CA LYS A 172 -4.93 -4.99 15.75
C LYS A 172 -3.47 -4.53 15.90
N LEU A 173 -2.50 -5.28 15.36
CA LEU A 173 -1.08 -4.92 15.40
C LEU A 173 -0.78 -3.66 14.62
N VAL A 174 -1.28 -3.55 13.38
CA VAL A 174 -1.06 -2.37 12.54
C VAL A 174 -1.81 -1.16 13.11
N SER A 175 -3.03 -1.34 13.62
CA SER A 175 -3.76 -0.30 14.33
C SER A 175 -2.98 0.20 15.55
N MET A 176 -2.49 -0.69 16.42
CA MET A 176 -1.63 -0.28 17.54
C MET A 176 -0.34 0.41 17.06
N ALA A 177 0.29 -0.09 15.99
CA ALA A 177 1.50 0.51 15.42
C ALA A 177 1.27 1.92 14.89
N VAL A 178 0.09 2.21 14.31
CA VAL A 178 -0.33 3.57 13.94
C VAL A 178 -0.48 4.42 15.21
N ALA A 179 -1.21 3.93 16.22
CA ALA A 179 -1.48 4.67 17.45
C ALA A 179 -0.21 5.10 18.22
N VAL A 180 0.79 4.23 18.28
CA VAL A 180 2.06 4.46 18.99
C VAL A 180 3.26 4.70 18.06
N CYS A 181 3.00 5.00 16.78
CA CYS A 181 4.00 5.34 15.76
C CYS A 181 5.19 4.35 15.67
N ARG A 182 4.90 3.05 15.57
CA ARG A 182 5.91 1.98 15.42
C ARG A 182 6.28 1.79 13.95
N VAL A 183 7.10 2.70 13.43
CA VAL A 183 7.55 2.70 12.02
C VAL A 183 8.05 1.33 11.53
N PRO A 184 8.87 0.57 12.29
CA PRO A 184 9.32 -0.76 11.85
C PRO A 184 8.20 -1.75 11.52
N VAL A 185 7.07 -1.69 12.24
CA VAL A 185 5.90 -2.53 11.99
C VAL A 185 5.16 -2.05 10.74
N LEU A 186 5.04 -0.72 10.57
CA LEU A 186 4.37 -0.11 9.41
C LEU A 186 5.13 -0.40 8.10
N GLU A 187 6.46 -0.37 8.13
CA GLU A 187 7.30 -0.75 6.98
C GLU A 187 7.19 -2.24 6.62
N CYS A 188 7.01 -3.11 7.62
CA CYS A 188 6.68 -4.51 7.40
C CYS A 188 5.28 -4.67 6.81
N ALA A 189 4.28 -3.96 7.33
CA ALA A 189 2.93 -3.96 6.78
C ALA A 189 2.89 -3.46 5.33
N ALA A 190 3.66 -2.42 4.99
CA ALA A 190 3.79 -1.92 3.62
C ALA A 190 4.35 -2.99 2.68
N SER A 191 5.42 -3.66 3.10
CA SER A 191 6.04 -4.76 2.34
C SER A 191 5.13 -5.99 2.22
N TRP A 192 4.30 -6.25 3.23
CA TRP A 192 3.31 -7.31 3.22
C TRP A 192 2.16 -6.99 2.27
N LEU A 193 1.63 -5.77 2.29
CA LEU A 193 0.57 -5.30 1.37
C LEU A 193 0.97 -5.46 -0.10
N GLN A 194 2.24 -5.18 -0.42
CA GLN A 194 2.77 -5.34 -1.78
C GLN A 194 2.87 -6.80 -2.25
N ARG A 195 3.02 -7.75 -1.31
CA ARG A 195 3.29 -9.17 -1.61
C ARG A 195 2.13 -10.09 -1.21
N THR A 196 0.95 -9.55 -0.98
CA THR A 196 -0.23 -10.30 -0.55
C THR A 196 -1.37 -10.09 -1.53
N PRO A 197 -2.20 -11.12 -1.80
CA PRO A 197 -3.39 -10.94 -2.63
C PRO A 197 -4.29 -9.82 -2.10
N ALA A 198 -4.84 -9.04 -3.02
CA ALA A 198 -5.50 -7.77 -2.74
C ALA A 198 -6.70 -7.90 -1.80
N ILE A 199 -7.39 -9.05 -1.79
CA ILE A 199 -8.50 -9.32 -0.87
C ILE A 199 -8.10 -9.20 0.61
N TYR A 200 -6.89 -9.64 0.98
CA TYR A 200 -6.40 -9.51 2.35
C TYR A 200 -5.95 -8.08 2.65
N CYS A 201 -5.40 -7.39 1.66
CA CYS A 201 -5.02 -5.98 1.75
C CYS A 201 -6.23 -5.08 2.04
N VAL A 202 -7.33 -5.30 1.31
CA VAL A 202 -8.61 -4.62 1.51
C VAL A 202 -9.18 -4.89 2.90
N ARG A 203 -9.09 -6.13 3.41
CA ARG A 203 -9.51 -6.47 4.80
C ARG A 203 -8.70 -5.70 5.85
N LEU A 204 -7.39 -5.57 5.68
CA LEU A 204 -6.55 -4.77 6.57
C LEU A 204 -6.92 -3.29 6.50
N ALA A 205 -7.11 -2.78 5.28
CA ALA A 205 -7.52 -1.39 5.08
C ALA A 205 -8.87 -1.09 5.73
N GLN A 206 -9.86 -1.98 5.59
CA GLN A 206 -11.15 -1.86 6.24
C GLN A 206 -11.01 -1.77 7.77
N ALA A 207 -10.24 -2.66 8.39
CA ALA A 207 -10.03 -2.65 9.83
C ALA A 207 -9.45 -1.32 10.34
N LEU A 208 -8.54 -0.71 9.58
CA LEU A 208 -7.96 0.59 9.93
C LEU A 208 -8.93 1.75 9.70
N VAL A 209 -9.71 1.72 8.61
CA VAL A 209 -10.74 2.73 8.37
C VAL A 209 -11.81 2.66 9.45
N ASP A 210 -12.21 1.46 9.87
CA ASP A 210 -13.14 1.28 10.99
C ASP A 210 -12.57 1.88 12.28
N ASP A 211 -11.31 1.58 12.62
CA ASP A 211 -10.68 2.08 13.85
C ASP A 211 -10.46 3.62 13.85
N TYR A 212 -10.09 4.21 12.72
CA TYR A 212 -9.59 5.60 12.65
C TYR A 212 -10.53 6.60 11.96
N CYS A 213 -11.44 6.15 11.11
CA CYS A 213 -12.36 7.01 10.39
C CYS A 213 -13.82 6.80 10.83
N SER A 214 -14.18 5.61 11.34
CA SER A 214 -15.59 5.30 11.64
C SER A 214 -15.90 5.25 13.15
N LEU A 215 -15.02 4.65 13.97
CA LEU A 215 -15.37 4.28 15.35
C LEU A 215 -15.20 5.43 16.36
N VAL A 216 -14.15 6.23 16.24
CA VAL A 216 -13.80 7.27 17.23
C VAL A 216 -13.62 8.63 16.54
N PRO A 217 -14.48 9.63 16.81
CA PRO A 217 -14.32 10.96 16.23
C PRO A 217 -12.94 11.56 16.50
N GLY A 218 -12.31 12.11 15.47
CA GLY A 218 -10.98 12.75 15.56
C GLY A 218 -9.79 11.79 15.57
N SER A 219 -10.01 10.47 15.66
CA SER A 219 -8.92 9.49 15.59
C SER A 219 -8.19 9.48 14.24
N VAL A 220 -8.83 9.96 13.17
CA VAL A 220 -8.22 10.15 11.84
C VAL A 220 -6.96 11.02 11.91
N GLN A 221 -6.84 11.91 12.89
CA GLN A 221 -5.63 12.73 13.08
C GLN A 221 -4.40 11.89 13.44
N THR A 222 -4.59 10.79 14.18
CA THR A 222 -3.51 9.85 14.49
C THR A 222 -3.03 9.13 13.22
N LEU A 223 -3.97 8.70 12.37
CA LEU A 223 -3.62 8.09 11.09
C LEU A 223 -2.94 9.11 10.16
N LYS A 224 -3.46 10.35 10.07
CA LYS A 224 -2.89 11.46 9.29
C LYS A 224 -1.40 11.70 9.59
N GLN A 225 -0.97 11.56 10.85
CA GLN A 225 0.42 11.77 11.28
C GLN A 225 1.42 10.75 10.72
N ILE A 226 0.94 9.56 10.31
CA ILE A 226 1.78 8.47 9.80
C ILE A 226 2.45 8.81 8.48
N PHE A 227 1.86 9.72 7.69
CA PHE A 227 2.42 10.16 6.41
C PHE A 227 3.89 10.59 6.51
N SER A 228 4.25 11.33 7.54
CA SER A 228 5.63 11.77 7.78
C SER A 228 6.58 10.64 8.21
N ALA A 229 6.04 9.58 8.81
CA ALA A 229 6.81 8.54 9.48
C ALA A 229 7.00 7.28 8.61
N SER A 230 5.98 6.89 7.84
CA SER A 230 6.02 5.73 6.92
C SER A 230 5.25 6.02 5.63
N PRO A 231 5.85 6.80 4.69
CA PRO A 231 5.21 7.12 3.42
C PRO A 231 4.91 5.87 2.55
N ARG A 232 5.74 4.83 2.66
CA ARG A 232 5.52 3.56 1.94
C ARG A 232 4.23 2.87 2.39
N PHE A 233 3.98 2.84 3.70
CA PHE A 233 2.73 2.33 4.25
C PHE A 233 1.54 3.16 3.76
N CYS A 234 1.63 4.48 3.80
CA CYS A 234 0.57 5.37 3.30
C CYS A 234 0.25 5.12 1.82
N CYS A 235 1.25 4.96 0.95
CA CYS A 235 1.02 4.63 -0.47
C CYS A 235 0.25 3.30 -0.64
N GLN A 236 0.64 2.26 0.08
CA GLN A 236 -0.02 0.95 0.03
C GLN A 236 -1.42 0.99 0.64
N PHE A 237 -1.60 1.76 1.71
CA PHE A 237 -2.89 2.01 2.33
C PHE A 237 -3.84 2.71 1.36
N ILE A 238 -3.40 3.79 0.68
CA ILE A 238 -4.20 4.47 -0.36
C ILE A 238 -4.59 3.49 -1.47
N THR A 239 -3.65 2.65 -1.91
CA THR A 239 -3.91 1.64 -2.96
C THR A 239 -4.98 0.65 -2.51
N SER A 240 -4.93 0.23 -1.24
CA SER A 240 -5.91 -0.70 -0.67
C SER A 240 -7.29 -0.06 -0.44
N VAL A 241 -7.36 1.18 0.06
CA VAL A 241 -8.66 1.84 0.31
C VAL A 241 -9.36 2.26 -0.97
N THR A 242 -8.62 2.60 -2.03
CA THR A 242 -9.24 2.93 -3.34
C THR A 242 -9.76 1.69 -4.08
N MET A 243 -9.25 0.51 -3.70
CA MET A 243 -9.84 -0.78 -4.10
C MET A 243 -11.04 -1.18 -3.23
N LEU A 244 -11.00 -0.87 -1.93
CA LEU A 244 -12.10 -1.12 -1.00
C LEU A 244 -13.34 -0.28 -1.33
N TYR A 245 -13.18 1.03 -1.50
CA TYR A 245 -14.26 1.97 -1.75
C TYR A 245 -14.36 2.25 -3.25
N ASP A 246 -14.88 1.30 -4.02
CA ASP A 246 -14.96 1.41 -5.48
C ASP A 246 -16.13 2.28 -5.99
N MET A 247 -16.97 2.80 -5.10
CA MET A 247 -18.21 3.56 -5.38
C MET A 247 -19.27 2.78 -6.18
N SER A 248 -19.21 1.44 -6.20
CA SER A 248 -20.20 0.60 -6.88
C SER A 248 -21.57 0.62 -6.19
N SER A 249 -21.60 0.82 -4.86
CA SER A 249 -22.81 1.05 -4.05
C SER A 249 -22.63 2.26 -3.11
N ASP A 250 -23.69 2.67 -2.42
CA ASP A 250 -23.64 3.81 -1.50
C ASP A 250 -22.79 3.53 -0.25
N ASP A 251 -22.71 2.28 0.20
CA ASP A 251 -21.85 1.84 1.31
C ASP A 251 -20.36 1.81 0.93
N LEU A 252 -20.07 1.80 -0.38
CA LEU A 252 -18.72 1.77 -0.93
C LEU A 252 -18.24 3.15 -1.40
N ILE A 253 -18.95 4.22 -1.00
CA ILE A 253 -18.45 5.60 -1.11
C ILE A 253 -17.46 5.84 0.05
N PRO A 254 -16.25 6.38 -0.21
CA PRO A 254 -15.25 6.56 0.83
C PRO A 254 -15.76 7.52 1.92
N PRO A 255 -15.57 7.19 3.21
CA PRO A 255 -15.91 8.09 4.31
C PRO A 255 -15.26 9.48 4.16
N PRO A 256 -15.95 10.59 4.50
CA PRO A 256 -15.41 11.94 4.32
C PRO A 256 -14.05 12.17 4.98
N ASP A 257 -13.85 11.66 6.21
CA ASP A 257 -12.58 11.78 6.94
C ASP A 257 -11.44 11.05 6.23
N LEU A 258 -11.73 9.89 5.62
CA LEU A 258 -10.77 9.14 4.81
C LEU A 258 -10.42 9.92 3.54
N LEU A 259 -11.43 10.44 2.83
CA LEU A 259 -11.22 11.23 1.62
C LEU A 259 -10.38 12.48 1.92
N GLU A 260 -10.73 13.24 2.95
CA GLU A 260 -9.99 14.45 3.34
C GLU A 260 -8.54 14.12 3.69
N MET A 261 -8.29 13.03 4.43
CA MET A 261 -6.94 12.55 4.74
C MET A 261 -6.15 12.21 3.47
N VAL A 262 -6.70 11.39 2.58
CA VAL A 262 -6.02 10.99 1.34
C VAL A 262 -5.71 12.22 0.49
N VAL A 263 -6.65 13.15 0.36
CA VAL A 263 -6.45 14.41 -0.37
C VAL A 263 -5.38 15.27 0.29
N SER A 264 -5.33 15.35 1.63
CA SER A 264 -4.29 16.11 2.34
C SER A 264 -2.90 15.53 2.09
N TRP A 265 -2.72 14.21 2.18
CA TRP A 265 -1.43 13.55 1.96
C TRP A 265 -0.91 13.74 0.53
N ILE A 266 -1.78 13.54 -0.47
CA ILE A 266 -1.38 13.66 -1.89
C ILE A 266 -1.06 15.11 -2.23
N PHE A 267 -1.82 16.06 -1.66
CA PHE A 267 -1.55 17.48 -1.88
C PHE A 267 -0.25 17.95 -1.21
N GLU A 268 0.08 17.40 -0.04
CA GLU A 268 1.33 17.72 0.68
C GLU A 268 2.58 17.16 -0.02
N ASP A 269 2.57 15.89 -0.45
CA ASP A 269 3.63 15.33 -1.31
C ASP A 269 3.03 14.43 -2.41
N PRO A 270 2.89 14.95 -3.64
CA PRO A 270 2.38 14.17 -4.77
C PRO A 270 3.23 12.93 -5.10
N ARG A 271 4.51 12.89 -4.72
CA ARG A 271 5.38 11.72 -4.96
C ARG A 271 5.02 10.53 -4.06
N LEU A 272 4.22 10.75 -3.01
CA LEU A 272 3.73 9.71 -2.12
C LEU A 272 3.16 8.53 -2.91
N ILE A 273 2.29 8.81 -3.89
CA ILE A 273 1.60 7.76 -4.65
C ILE A 273 2.48 7.05 -5.67
N LEU A 274 3.70 7.53 -5.88
CA LEU A 274 4.70 6.88 -6.74
C LEU A 274 5.76 6.13 -5.94
N ILE A 275 5.80 6.25 -4.61
CA ILE A 275 6.93 5.78 -3.80
C ILE A 275 7.19 4.28 -3.94
N THR A 276 6.14 3.46 -4.07
CA THR A 276 6.27 2.02 -4.30
C THR A 276 6.92 1.75 -5.66
N PHE A 277 6.40 2.35 -6.74
CA PHE A 277 7.00 2.26 -8.07
C PHE A 277 8.46 2.74 -8.09
N LEU A 278 8.77 3.83 -7.38
CA LEU A 278 10.12 4.39 -7.33
C LEU A 278 11.10 3.45 -6.62
N ASN A 279 10.67 2.76 -5.56
CA ASN A 279 11.52 1.89 -4.74
C ASN A 279 11.52 0.41 -5.15
N THR A 280 10.60 -0.03 -6.02
CA THR A 280 10.50 -1.43 -6.41
C THR A 280 11.36 -1.69 -7.65
N PRO A 281 12.25 -2.70 -7.64
CA PRO A 281 12.95 -3.14 -8.84
C PRO A 281 11.94 -3.80 -9.79
N ILE A 282 11.75 -3.20 -10.96
CA ILE A 282 10.78 -3.65 -11.97
C ILE A 282 11.45 -4.75 -12.79
N ALA A 283 11.48 -5.95 -12.22
CA ALA A 283 12.13 -7.12 -12.82
C ALA A 283 11.13 -8.23 -13.22
N ALA A 284 9.86 -8.13 -12.80
CA ALA A 284 8.82 -9.10 -13.15
C ALA A 284 7.44 -8.40 -13.19
N SER A 285 6.56 -8.89 -14.06
CA SER A 285 5.13 -8.54 -14.07
C SER A 285 4.52 -8.80 -12.68
N LEU A 286 3.68 -7.89 -12.18
CA LEU A 286 2.97 -8.15 -10.93
C LEU A 286 2.05 -9.36 -11.10
N PRO A 287 1.99 -10.26 -10.10
CA PRO A 287 1.06 -11.37 -10.17
C PRO A 287 -0.38 -10.86 -10.17
N ILE A 288 -1.25 -11.54 -10.93
CA ILE A 288 -2.68 -11.21 -11.01
C ILE A 288 -3.31 -11.35 -9.62
N GLY A 289 -4.19 -10.40 -9.25
CA GLY A 289 -4.91 -10.41 -7.98
C GLY A 289 -4.16 -9.77 -6.81
N PHE A 290 -3.05 -9.08 -7.06
CA PHE A 290 -2.29 -8.30 -6.07
C PHE A 290 -2.56 -6.80 -6.24
N LEU A 291 -2.13 -6.00 -5.27
CA LEU A 291 -2.23 -4.55 -5.36
C LEU A 291 -1.40 -4.00 -6.54
N GLU A 292 -1.89 -2.93 -7.15
CA GLU A 292 -1.14 -2.17 -8.14
C GLU A 292 0.10 -1.49 -7.52
N LEU A 293 1.08 -1.15 -8.36
CA LEU A 293 2.28 -0.44 -7.90
C LEU A 293 2.00 0.99 -7.42
N THR A 294 0.89 1.57 -7.85
CA THR A 294 0.47 2.93 -7.49
C THR A 294 -1.04 2.94 -7.30
N PRO A 295 -1.60 3.84 -6.47
CA PRO A 295 -3.04 3.99 -6.32
C PRO A 295 -3.70 4.75 -7.49
N LEU A 296 -2.99 5.02 -8.59
CA LEU A 296 -3.46 5.90 -9.67
C LEU A 296 -4.81 5.45 -10.23
N SER A 297 -4.97 4.17 -10.59
CA SER A 297 -6.22 3.67 -11.16
C SER A 297 -7.41 3.84 -10.21
N GLY A 298 -7.21 3.54 -8.92
CA GLY A 298 -8.24 3.72 -7.90
C GLY A 298 -8.59 5.18 -7.63
N LEU A 299 -7.60 6.08 -7.63
CA LEU A 299 -7.83 7.52 -7.45
C LEU A 299 -8.53 8.15 -8.67
N ILE A 300 -8.16 7.74 -9.90
CA ILE A 300 -8.86 8.14 -11.12
C ILE A 300 -10.32 7.69 -11.04
N ARG A 301 -10.56 6.43 -10.65
CA ARG A 301 -11.91 5.89 -10.43
C ARG A 301 -12.71 6.75 -9.45
N TRP A 302 -12.13 7.12 -8.30
CA TRP A 302 -12.78 8.01 -7.33
C TRP A 302 -13.17 9.35 -7.95
N CYS A 303 -12.24 10.02 -8.64
CA CYS A 303 -12.48 11.31 -9.26
C CYS A 303 -13.57 11.26 -10.34
N VAL A 304 -13.54 10.22 -11.18
CA VAL A 304 -14.47 10.05 -12.31
C VAL A 304 -15.87 9.66 -11.81
N LYS A 305 -15.99 8.69 -10.90
CA LYS A 305 -17.30 8.17 -10.45
C LYS A 305 -18.00 9.07 -9.44
N ALA A 306 -17.27 9.90 -8.69
CA ALA A 306 -17.85 10.70 -7.60
C ALA A 306 -19.08 11.53 -8.00
N PRO A 307 -19.10 12.31 -9.11
CA PRO A 307 -20.29 13.07 -9.48
C PRO A 307 -21.55 12.21 -9.61
N LEU A 308 -21.43 11.02 -10.23
CA LEU A 308 -22.54 10.09 -10.42
C LEU A 308 -22.92 9.36 -9.12
N ALA A 309 -21.93 8.91 -8.35
CA ALA A 309 -22.16 8.18 -7.11
C ALA A 309 -22.95 9.02 -6.08
N TYR A 310 -22.60 10.30 -5.92
CA TYR A 310 -23.33 11.21 -5.03
C TYR A 310 -24.69 11.61 -5.58
N LYS A 311 -24.89 11.61 -6.91
CA LYS A 311 -26.20 11.85 -7.51
C LYS A 311 -27.14 10.65 -7.37
N ARG A 312 -26.59 9.43 -7.40
CA ARG A 312 -27.32 8.17 -7.16
C ARG A 312 -27.83 8.07 -5.73
N ARG A 313 -27.02 8.53 -4.77
CA ARG A 313 -27.35 8.48 -3.36
C ARG A 313 -28.68 9.19 -3.10
N LYS A 314 -29.69 8.42 -2.68
CA LYS A 314 -31.00 8.98 -2.35
C LYS A 314 -30.92 9.71 -1.01
N PRO A 315 -31.62 10.85 -0.84
CA PRO A 315 -31.74 11.48 0.48
C PRO A 315 -32.42 10.50 1.45
N PRO A 316 -32.00 10.45 2.72
CA PRO A 316 -32.60 9.57 3.70
C PRO A 316 -34.10 9.89 3.82
N VAL A 317 -34.95 8.89 3.61
CA VAL A 317 -36.41 9.02 3.72
C VAL A 317 -36.74 9.22 5.19
N SER A 318 -36.84 10.48 5.63
CA SER A 318 -37.43 10.83 6.91
C SER A 318 -38.94 10.60 6.80
N ASN A 319 -39.47 9.63 7.56
CA ASN A 319 -40.89 9.37 7.67
C ASN A 319 -41.60 10.61 8.26
N GLY A 320 -42.19 11.40 7.35
CA GLY A 320 -43.40 12.21 7.50
C GLY A 320 -43.55 13.10 8.74
N HIS A 321 -43.37 14.42 8.56
CA HIS A 321 -44.30 15.46 9.03
C HIS A 321 -44.17 16.66 8.06
N PRO A 322 -45.24 17.10 7.36
CA PRO A 322 -45.20 18.26 6.48
C PRO A 322 -45.41 19.53 7.31
N GLY A 323 -44.33 20.18 7.71
CA GLY A 323 -44.43 21.49 8.35
C GLY A 323 -43.13 21.98 8.97
N GLY A 324 -42.45 22.91 8.29
CA GLY A 324 -41.44 23.76 8.92
C GLY A 324 -40.10 23.86 8.20
N LYS A 325 -39.91 24.97 7.48
CA LYS A 325 -38.66 25.73 7.20
C LYS A 325 -37.37 24.95 6.90
N LEU A 326 -36.88 25.09 5.66
CA LEU A 326 -35.46 25.12 5.22
C LEU A 326 -34.41 24.51 6.19
N ALA A 327 -34.57 23.25 6.58
CA ALA A 327 -33.47 22.47 7.15
C ALA A 327 -32.73 21.87 5.97
N LYS A 328 -31.65 22.56 5.55
CA LYS A 328 -30.73 22.09 4.52
C LYS A 328 -30.16 20.75 5.02
N ASP A 329 -30.56 19.66 4.38
CA ASP A 329 -30.26 18.28 4.80
C ASP A 329 -28.76 18.11 5.10
N PRO A 330 -28.36 17.64 6.30
CA PRO A 330 -26.96 17.41 6.65
C PRO A 330 -26.25 16.46 5.65
N ALA A 331 -26.97 15.53 5.02
CA ALA A 331 -26.41 14.71 3.94
C ALA A 331 -26.05 15.55 2.71
N ALA A 332 -26.94 16.45 2.27
CA ALA A 332 -26.69 17.35 1.14
C ALA A 332 -25.60 18.40 1.42
N ILE A 333 -25.37 18.77 2.68
CA ILE A 333 -24.26 19.65 3.10
C ILE A 333 -22.93 18.89 3.04
N LEU A 334 -22.90 17.66 3.55
CA LEU A 334 -21.73 16.79 3.52
C LEU A 334 -21.33 16.44 2.07
N ASP A 335 -22.30 16.13 1.22
CA ASP A 335 -22.11 15.84 -0.20
C ASP A 335 -21.52 17.04 -0.96
N LYS A 336 -21.96 18.27 -0.64
CA LYS A 336 -21.36 19.51 -1.18
C LYS A 336 -19.97 19.78 -0.63
N GLY A 337 -19.66 19.36 0.60
CA GLY A 337 -18.33 19.48 1.20
C GLY A 337 -17.29 18.56 0.55
N CYS A 338 -17.70 17.40 0.03
CA CYS A 338 -16.80 16.44 -0.62
C CYS A 338 -16.45 16.82 -2.07
N GLN A 339 -17.32 17.54 -2.80
CA GLN A 339 -17.06 17.91 -4.20
C GLN A 339 -15.76 18.70 -4.42
N PRO A 340 -15.44 19.75 -3.61
CA PRO A 340 -14.14 20.42 -3.68
C PRO A 340 -12.95 19.50 -3.45
N LEU A 341 -13.09 18.49 -2.57
CA LEU A 341 -12.03 17.51 -2.31
C LEU A 341 -11.75 16.65 -3.55
N TYR A 342 -12.79 16.19 -4.26
CA TYR A 342 -12.59 15.44 -5.51
C TYR A 342 -12.01 16.28 -6.63
N SER A 343 -12.36 17.56 -6.73
CA SER A 343 -11.74 18.47 -7.71
C SER A 343 -10.26 18.71 -7.40
N LYS A 344 -9.92 18.90 -6.11
CA LYS A 344 -8.54 19.00 -5.64
C LYS A 344 -7.76 17.70 -5.91
N LEU A 345 -8.37 16.56 -5.60
CA LEU A 345 -7.80 15.24 -5.85
C LEU A 345 -7.52 15.03 -7.33
N HIS A 346 -8.50 15.33 -8.18
CA HIS A 346 -8.39 15.17 -9.63
C HIS A 346 -7.21 15.98 -10.19
N LEU A 347 -7.10 17.26 -9.79
CA LEU A 347 -5.96 18.09 -10.18
C LEU A 347 -4.63 17.49 -9.72
N SER A 348 -4.53 17.03 -8.47
CA SER A 348 -3.31 16.39 -7.96
C SER A 348 -2.98 15.10 -8.72
N VAL A 349 -3.96 14.27 -9.08
CA VAL A 349 -3.76 13.07 -9.88
C VAL A 349 -3.22 13.42 -11.27
N LEU A 350 -3.78 14.43 -11.94
CA LEU A 350 -3.28 14.89 -13.24
C LEU A 350 -1.83 15.40 -13.13
N GLN A 351 -1.51 16.16 -12.09
CA GLN A 351 -0.14 16.64 -11.83
C GLN A 351 0.84 15.48 -11.60
N VAL A 352 0.44 14.45 -10.86
CA VAL A 352 1.27 13.25 -10.68
C VAL A 352 1.48 12.51 -11.99
N LEU A 353 0.45 12.37 -12.83
CA LEU A 353 0.59 11.75 -14.14
C LEU A 353 1.59 12.51 -15.02
N ILE A 354 1.61 13.84 -14.99
CA ILE A 354 2.60 14.64 -15.70
C ILE A 354 4.01 14.39 -15.13
N MET A 355 4.17 14.41 -13.80
CA MET A 355 5.45 14.14 -13.14
C MET A 355 5.98 12.73 -13.43
N LEU A 356 5.08 11.75 -13.54
CA LEU A 356 5.40 10.34 -13.79
C LEU A 356 6.15 10.14 -15.11
N GLN A 357 5.87 10.96 -16.13
CA GLN A 357 6.59 10.91 -17.41
C GLN A 357 8.11 11.02 -17.23
N GLY A 358 8.56 11.93 -16.36
CA GLY A 358 9.98 12.12 -16.05
C GLY A 358 10.58 10.85 -15.44
N HIS A 359 9.91 10.29 -14.43
CA HIS A 359 10.39 9.07 -13.76
C HIS A 359 10.38 7.82 -14.66
N LEU A 360 9.37 7.68 -15.53
CA LEU A 360 9.33 6.61 -16.51
C LEU A 360 10.49 6.75 -17.51
N THR A 361 10.81 7.97 -17.92
CA THR A 361 11.94 8.24 -18.82
C THR A 361 13.27 7.93 -18.14
N GLU A 362 13.50 8.43 -16.92
CA GLU A 362 14.71 8.16 -16.12
C GLU A 362 14.95 6.66 -15.90
N LYS A 363 13.88 5.88 -15.72
CA LYS A 363 13.95 4.43 -15.53
C LYS A 363 13.98 3.62 -16.85
N ASN A 364 13.94 4.26 -18.02
CA ASN A 364 13.82 3.60 -19.34
C ASN A 364 12.55 2.72 -19.49
N LEU A 365 11.45 3.17 -18.89
CA LEU A 365 10.15 2.49 -18.87
C LEU A 365 9.04 3.25 -19.61
N TYR A 366 9.32 4.45 -20.11
CA TYR A 366 8.37 5.22 -20.91
C TYR A 366 7.90 4.42 -22.12
N GLY A 367 6.58 4.25 -22.27
CA GLY A 367 5.97 3.42 -23.30
C GLY A 367 6.09 1.90 -23.09
N ARG A 368 6.74 1.44 -22.00
CA ARG A 368 6.98 0.02 -21.71
C ARG A 368 6.25 -0.48 -20.46
N LEU A 369 5.97 0.40 -19.51
CA LEU A 369 5.21 0.09 -18.31
C LEU A 369 4.03 1.03 -18.15
N GLY A 370 2.82 0.51 -18.34
CA GLY A 370 1.59 1.22 -17.98
C GLY A 370 1.33 1.08 -16.49
N LEU A 371 1.26 2.21 -15.76
CA LEU A 371 0.86 2.25 -14.36
C LEU A 371 -0.66 2.45 -14.17
N VAL A 372 -1.37 2.74 -15.26
CA VAL A 372 -2.84 2.68 -15.35
C VAL A 372 -3.16 1.55 -16.34
N PRO A 373 -3.51 0.34 -15.86
CA PRO A 373 -3.83 -0.79 -16.72
C PRO A 373 -5.04 -0.49 -17.60
N PHE A 374 -4.98 -0.90 -18.86
CA PHE A 374 -6.09 -0.69 -19.81
C PHE A 374 -7.38 -1.40 -19.37
N ASP A 375 -7.28 -2.59 -18.77
CA ASP A 375 -8.44 -3.32 -18.24
C ASP A 375 -9.20 -2.52 -17.16
N HIS A 376 -8.51 -1.71 -16.37
CA HIS A 376 -9.16 -0.83 -15.40
C HIS A 376 -9.89 0.35 -16.06
N VAL A 377 -9.40 0.82 -17.22
CA VAL A 377 -10.09 1.82 -18.03
C VAL A 377 -11.36 1.21 -18.64
N VAL A 378 -11.28 -0.01 -19.19
CA VAL A 378 -12.43 -0.74 -19.73
C VAL A 378 -13.51 -0.89 -18.67
N ALA A 379 -13.15 -1.43 -17.49
CA ALA A 379 -14.09 -1.61 -16.39
C ALA A 379 -14.71 -0.27 -15.92
N LEU A 380 -13.92 0.79 -15.82
CA LEU A 380 -14.43 2.12 -15.45
C LEU A 380 -15.42 2.66 -16.48
N VAL A 381 -15.15 2.50 -17.77
CA VAL A 381 -16.02 2.96 -18.86
C VAL A 381 -17.34 2.19 -18.88
N GLU A 382 -17.30 0.86 -18.69
CA GLU A 382 -18.49 0.03 -18.59
C GLU A 382 -19.37 0.42 -17.39
N GLU A 383 -18.76 0.64 -16.23
CA GLU A 383 -19.47 1.11 -15.04
C GLU A 383 -20.06 2.50 -15.24
N MET A 384 -19.33 3.41 -15.90
CA MET A 384 -19.80 4.76 -16.22
C MET A 384 -21.01 4.74 -17.17
N SER A 385 -20.98 3.88 -18.19
CA SER A 385 -22.12 3.66 -19.09
C SER A 385 -23.32 3.17 -18.28
N ARG A 386 -23.16 2.13 -17.46
CA ARG A 386 -24.23 1.59 -16.62
C ARG A 386 -24.82 2.65 -15.67
N LEU A 387 -23.98 3.41 -14.97
CA LEU A 387 -24.44 4.46 -14.05
C LEU A 387 -25.17 5.59 -14.76
N SER A 388 -24.72 5.96 -15.97
CA SER A 388 -25.37 6.99 -16.77
C SER A 388 -26.76 6.55 -17.23
N ASP A 389 -26.91 5.27 -17.59
CA ASP A 389 -28.19 4.68 -17.98
C ASP A 389 -29.15 4.59 -16.77
N GLU A 390 -28.65 4.16 -15.61
CA GLU A 390 -29.41 4.05 -14.36
C GLU A 390 -29.96 5.40 -13.86
N LEU A 391 -29.18 6.48 -13.96
CA LEU A 391 -29.52 7.79 -13.41
C LEU A 391 -30.51 8.61 -14.25
N ASN A 392 -30.85 8.12 -15.45
CA ASN A 392 -31.57 8.82 -16.50
C ASN A 392 -30.83 10.12 -16.97
N PRO A 393 -30.46 10.23 -18.26
CA PRO A 393 -29.71 11.38 -18.79
C PRO A 393 -30.30 12.75 -18.51
N LEU A 394 -31.62 12.85 -18.32
CA LEU A 394 -32.32 14.12 -18.04
C LEU A 394 -32.14 14.60 -16.58
N ASN A 395 -31.82 13.70 -15.65
CA ASN A 395 -31.73 14.02 -14.22
C ASN A 395 -30.29 14.27 -13.74
N ALA A 396 -29.30 13.69 -14.43
CA ALA A 396 -27.89 13.72 -14.04
C ALA A 396 -26.96 14.37 -15.08
N THR A 397 -27.49 15.19 -16.00
CA THR A 397 -26.73 15.73 -17.13
C THR A 397 -25.42 16.41 -16.72
N LYS A 398 -25.46 17.27 -15.68
CA LYS A 398 -24.28 18.00 -15.20
C LYS A 398 -23.25 17.08 -14.56
N GLU A 399 -23.72 16.11 -13.79
CA GLU A 399 -22.87 15.14 -13.12
C GLU A 399 -22.22 14.17 -14.12
N THR A 400 -22.97 13.74 -15.14
CA THR A 400 -22.46 12.95 -16.27
C THR A 400 -21.43 13.73 -17.07
N GLU A 401 -21.71 14.99 -17.41
CA GLU A 401 -20.77 15.86 -18.11
C GLU A 401 -19.45 16.01 -17.34
N LEU A 402 -19.52 16.34 -16.04
CA LEU A 402 -18.34 16.47 -15.19
C LEU A 402 -17.55 15.17 -15.06
N ALA A 403 -18.23 14.04 -14.94
CA ALA A 403 -17.58 12.73 -14.85
C ALA A 403 -16.85 12.35 -16.15
N LEU A 404 -17.48 12.60 -17.30
CA LEU A 404 -16.89 12.37 -18.63
C LEU A 404 -15.73 13.33 -18.90
N ASP A 405 -15.81 14.59 -18.47
CA ASP A 405 -14.70 15.54 -18.56
C ASP A 405 -13.49 15.06 -17.74
N ARG A 406 -13.72 14.61 -16.50
CA ARG A 406 -12.64 14.06 -15.65
C ARG A 406 -12.03 12.80 -16.28
N LEU A 407 -12.85 11.92 -16.85
CA LEU A 407 -12.37 10.73 -17.55
C LEU A 407 -11.50 11.13 -18.75
N ALA A 408 -11.99 12.04 -19.60
CA ALA A 408 -11.27 12.49 -20.79
C ALA A 408 -9.91 13.11 -20.44
N GLN A 409 -9.86 13.98 -19.41
CA GLN A 409 -8.62 14.57 -18.93
C GLN A 409 -7.64 13.51 -18.39
N ALA A 410 -8.13 12.56 -17.59
CA ALA A 410 -7.30 11.49 -17.04
C ALA A 410 -6.73 10.59 -18.15
N LEU A 411 -7.53 10.20 -19.14
CA LEU A 411 -7.09 9.41 -20.29
C LEU A 411 -6.04 10.16 -21.11
N GLN A 412 -6.32 11.42 -21.47
CA GLN A 412 -5.41 12.23 -22.26
C GLN A 412 -4.04 12.38 -21.60
N VAL A 413 -4.03 12.74 -20.30
CA VAL A 413 -2.78 12.96 -19.56
C VAL A 413 -2.06 11.63 -19.32
N ALA A 414 -2.77 10.55 -18.98
CA ALA A 414 -2.15 9.24 -18.78
C ALA A 414 -1.53 8.66 -20.06
N MET A 415 -2.16 8.86 -21.22
CA MET A 415 -1.56 8.49 -22.51
C MET A 415 -0.32 9.33 -22.81
N ALA A 416 -0.41 10.65 -22.66
CA ALA A 416 0.70 11.55 -22.96
C ALA A 416 1.93 11.28 -22.06
N SER A 417 1.69 10.94 -20.79
CA SER A 417 2.75 10.62 -19.84
C SER A 417 3.31 9.20 -19.97
N GLY A 418 2.74 8.36 -20.84
CA GLY A 418 3.11 6.95 -20.99
C GLY A 418 2.64 6.07 -19.83
N ALA A 419 1.76 6.57 -18.96
CA ALA A 419 1.17 5.83 -17.85
C ALA A 419 0.05 4.87 -18.29
N LEU A 420 -0.64 5.19 -19.39
CA LEU A 420 -1.64 4.34 -20.04
C LEU A 420 -1.15 3.93 -21.42
N LEU A 421 -0.94 2.62 -21.63
CA LEU A 421 -0.49 2.06 -22.90
C LEU A 421 -1.69 1.56 -23.69
N CYS A 422 -2.23 2.39 -24.59
CA CYS A 422 -3.30 2.01 -25.51
C CYS A 422 -3.22 2.85 -26.79
N THR A 423 -3.82 2.34 -27.87
CA THR A 423 -4.01 3.12 -29.08
C THR A 423 -5.28 3.96 -28.99
N ARG A 424 -5.40 4.97 -29.85
CA ARG A 424 -6.65 5.75 -29.96
C ARG A 424 -7.81 4.92 -30.50
N GLU A 425 -7.53 3.87 -31.28
CA GLU A 425 -8.57 2.95 -31.76
C GLU A 425 -9.17 2.15 -30.61
N ASP A 426 -8.31 1.67 -29.71
CA ASP A 426 -8.75 0.96 -28.50
C ASP A 426 -9.66 1.87 -27.66
N LEU A 427 -9.26 3.13 -27.45
CA LEU A 427 -10.08 4.10 -26.73
C LEU A 427 -11.39 4.42 -27.44
N ARG A 428 -11.40 4.56 -28.77
CA ARG A 428 -12.63 4.80 -29.51
C ARG A 428 -13.60 3.64 -29.34
N THR A 429 -13.10 2.41 -29.42
CA THR A 429 -13.87 1.19 -29.24
C THR A 429 -14.48 1.12 -27.84
N VAL A 430 -13.66 1.35 -26.81
CA VAL A 430 -14.11 1.28 -25.41
C VAL A 430 -15.09 2.40 -25.07
N CYS A 431 -14.82 3.63 -25.49
CA CYS A 431 -15.65 4.80 -25.18
C CYS A 431 -16.89 4.93 -26.07
N ALA A 432 -17.08 4.10 -27.09
CA ALA A 432 -18.21 4.20 -28.03
C ALA A 432 -19.59 4.12 -27.36
N ARG A 433 -19.67 3.46 -26.20
CA ARG A 433 -20.91 3.27 -25.42
C ARG A 433 -21.21 4.42 -24.48
N LEU A 434 -20.32 5.39 -24.32
CA LEU A 434 -20.52 6.51 -23.41
C LEU A 434 -21.40 7.60 -24.05
N PRO A 435 -22.13 8.38 -23.22
CA PRO A 435 -22.83 9.56 -23.69
C PRO A 435 -21.90 10.55 -24.39
N HIS A 436 -22.45 11.35 -25.30
CA HIS A 436 -21.68 12.37 -26.00
C HIS A 436 -21.10 13.40 -25.03
N ASN A 437 -19.79 13.63 -25.12
CA ASN A 437 -19.08 14.66 -24.38
C ASN A 437 -18.00 15.29 -25.27
N ASN A 438 -17.98 16.61 -25.35
CA ASN A 438 -17.12 17.33 -26.29
C ASN A 438 -15.63 17.08 -26.03
N LEU A 439 -15.21 17.07 -24.76
CA LEU A 439 -13.81 16.86 -24.40
C LEU A 439 -13.37 15.43 -24.71
N LEU A 440 -14.18 14.44 -24.36
CA LEU A 440 -13.92 13.03 -24.65
C LEU A 440 -13.82 12.80 -26.17
N GLN A 441 -14.72 13.40 -26.96
CA GLN A 441 -14.68 13.33 -28.42
C GLN A 441 -13.38 13.90 -28.99
N LEU A 442 -12.89 15.03 -28.45
CA LEU A 442 -11.59 15.59 -28.82
C LEU A 442 -10.42 14.64 -28.50
N VAL A 443 -10.48 13.97 -27.34
CA VAL A 443 -9.42 13.02 -26.92
C VAL A 443 -9.39 11.79 -27.82
N ILE A 444 -10.54 11.22 -28.19
CA ILE A 444 -10.61 10.01 -29.04
C ILE A 444 -10.47 10.31 -30.55
N SER A 445 -10.72 11.56 -30.98
CA SER A 445 -10.72 11.96 -32.40
C SER A 445 -9.59 12.90 -32.81
N GLY A 446 -8.81 13.44 -31.87
CA GLY A 446 -7.80 14.46 -32.17
C GLY A 446 -6.73 13.98 -33.18
N PRO A 447 -5.93 14.90 -33.76
CA PRO A 447 -4.80 14.54 -34.61
C PRO A 447 -3.70 13.84 -33.80
N VAL A 448 -3.00 12.88 -34.40
CA VAL A 448 -1.84 12.19 -33.80
C VAL A 448 -0.76 13.25 -33.55
N GLN A 449 -0.68 13.81 -32.35
CA GLN A 449 0.52 14.53 -31.96
C GLN A 449 1.60 13.47 -31.76
N GLN A 450 2.42 13.29 -32.79
CA GLN A 450 3.72 12.67 -32.62
C GLN A 450 4.44 13.46 -31.51
N PRO A 451 4.98 12.81 -30.47
CA PRO A 451 5.74 13.51 -29.47
C PRO A 451 6.91 14.23 -30.15
N THR A 452 6.95 15.56 -30.03
CA THR A 452 8.07 16.40 -30.44
C THR A 452 9.24 16.26 -29.46
N HIS A 453 9.71 15.02 -29.26
CA HIS A 453 10.97 14.77 -28.60
C HIS A 453 11.93 14.20 -29.63
N ALA A 454 13.10 14.83 -29.70
CA ALA A 454 14.19 14.50 -30.60
C ALA A 454 14.35 12.97 -30.70
N ALA A 455 14.11 12.45 -31.90
CA ALA A 455 14.58 11.13 -32.25
C ALA A 455 16.08 11.08 -31.93
N LEU A 456 16.47 10.23 -30.99
CA LEU A 456 17.84 9.75 -30.93
C LEU A 456 18.20 9.24 -32.34
N PRO A 457 19.40 9.55 -32.87
CA PRO A 457 19.74 9.27 -34.26
C PRO A 457 19.52 7.78 -34.60
N PRO A 458 19.08 7.48 -35.84
CA PRO A 458 18.74 6.12 -36.26
C PRO A 458 19.99 5.26 -36.31
N GLY A 459 20.20 4.46 -35.26
CA GLY A 459 21.32 3.52 -35.17
C GLY A 459 21.33 2.60 -33.95
N PHE A 460 20.34 2.69 -33.05
CA PHE A 460 20.36 2.00 -31.75
C PHE A 460 19.26 0.95 -31.53
N TYR A 461 18.49 0.58 -32.56
CA TYR A 461 17.58 -0.55 -32.48
C TYR A 461 18.07 -1.71 -33.35
N PRO A 462 18.33 -2.91 -32.80
CA PRO A 462 18.38 -4.11 -33.63
C PRO A 462 16.95 -4.41 -34.14
N PRO A 463 16.79 -4.85 -35.40
CA PRO A 463 15.48 -5.13 -35.95
C PRO A 463 14.85 -6.35 -35.28
N ILE A 464 13.70 -6.15 -34.64
CA ILE A 464 12.83 -7.25 -34.20
C ILE A 464 12.13 -7.80 -35.44
N HIS A 465 12.69 -8.86 -36.04
CA HIS A 465 11.94 -9.71 -36.95
C HIS A 465 10.98 -10.58 -36.13
N THR A 466 9.70 -10.29 -36.21
CA THR A 466 8.64 -11.25 -35.89
C THR A 466 8.54 -12.24 -37.07
N PRO A 467 8.68 -13.57 -36.87
CA PRO A 467 8.40 -14.52 -37.94
C PRO A 467 6.89 -14.77 -38.00
N PRO A 468 6.30 -14.93 -39.20
CA PRO A 468 4.90 -15.31 -39.33
C PRO A 468 4.71 -16.79 -38.99
N LEU A 469 3.59 -17.09 -38.32
CA LEU A 469 3.09 -18.45 -38.08
C LEU A 469 2.86 -19.16 -39.42
N GLY A 470 3.70 -20.15 -39.73
CA GLY A 470 3.51 -21.07 -40.85
C GLY A 470 4.01 -22.46 -40.46
N TYR A 471 3.10 -23.43 -40.42
CA TYR A 471 3.48 -24.85 -40.42
C TYR A 471 4.29 -25.16 -41.68
N PRO A 472 5.31 -26.05 -41.60
CA PRO A 472 5.18 -27.27 -42.40
C PRO A 472 5.81 -28.54 -41.79
N THR A 473 5.40 -29.61 -42.46
CA THR A 473 5.66 -31.05 -42.37
C THR A 473 7.13 -31.51 -42.53
N HIS A 474 7.39 -32.73 -42.01
CA HIS A 474 8.52 -33.64 -42.19
C HIS A 474 9.46 -33.43 -43.41
N ALA A 475 10.79 -33.48 -43.18
CA ALA A 475 11.70 -34.60 -43.53
C ALA A 475 13.17 -34.18 -43.83
N ALA A 476 14.09 -35.06 -43.43
CA ALA A 476 15.44 -35.35 -43.95
C ALA A 476 16.65 -34.43 -43.64
N HIS A 477 17.57 -35.00 -42.83
CA HIS A 477 19.04 -34.77 -42.77
C HIS A 477 19.72 -34.99 -44.16
N PRO A 478 20.98 -34.53 -44.44
CA PRO A 478 22.17 -34.73 -43.58
C PRO A 478 23.38 -33.76 -43.64
N ALA A 479 24.34 -34.06 -42.74
CA ALA A 479 25.80 -33.92 -42.77
C ALA A 479 26.52 -32.60 -42.37
N MET A 480 27.46 -32.76 -41.42
CA MET A 480 28.46 -31.82 -40.86
C MET A 480 29.70 -31.66 -41.79
N PRO A 481 30.66 -30.72 -41.53
CA PRO A 481 31.77 -30.95 -40.57
C PRO A 481 32.22 -29.72 -39.72
N ALA A 482 33.10 -29.99 -38.75
CA ALA A 482 33.60 -29.18 -37.60
C ALA A 482 34.60 -28.04 -37.95
N HIS A 483 34.90 -26.99 -37.16
CA HIS A 483 35.50 -26.82 -35.79
C HIS A 483 35.57 -25.28 -35.49
N PRO A 484 36.21 -24.74 -34.41
CA PRO A 484 36.16 -24.99 -32.97
C PRO A 484 35.87 -23.72 -32.10
N ALA A 485 35.81 -23.91 -30.79
CA ALA A 485 35.34 -23.01 -29.72
C ALA A 485 36.25 -21.82 -29.32
N LEU A 486 35.63 -20.76 -28.76
CA LEU A 486 36.22 -19.79 -27.82
C LEU A 486 35.14 -19.31 -26.79
N PRO A 487 35.55 -18.83 -25.59
CA PRO A 487 34.90 -19.17 -24.31
C PRO A 487 33.76 -18.24 -23.89
N ALA A 488 32.77 -18.82 -23.19
CA ALA A 488 31.71 -18.09 -22.50
C ALA A 488 32.24 -17.48 -21.20
N HIS A 489 32.16 -16.14 -21.09
CA HIS A 489 32.33 -15.43 -19.83
C HIS A 489 31.05 -15.51 -18.98
N PRO A 490 31.16 -15.65 -17.64
CA PRO A 490 30.00 -15.81 -16.77
C PRO A 490 29.23 -14.50 -16.59
N VAL A 491 27.91 -14.61 -16.65
CA VAL A 491 26.95 -13.54 -16.31
C VAL A 491 27.08 -13.22 -14.81
N GLN A 492 27.64 -12.06 -14.48
CA GLN A 492 27.55 -11.47 -13.15
C GLN A 492 26.16 -10.87 -12.95
N THR A 493 25.26 -11.62 -12.31
CA THR A 493 24.05 -11.07 -11.68
C THR A 493 24.44 -10.39 -10.37
N PHE A 494 24.26 -9.07 -10.32
CA PHE A 494 24.64 -8.20 -9.21
C PHE A 494 23.54 -8.13 -8.13
N ILE A 495 23.97 -7.95 -6.89
CA ILE A 495 23.23 -8.00 -5.62
C ILE A 495 22.25 -6.81 -5.47
N PRO A 496 21.04 -6.99 -4.92
CA PRO A 496 20.17 -5.88 -4.52
C PRO A 496 20.52 -5.43 -3.09
N GLY A 497 21.15 -4.28 -2.93
CA GLY A 497 21.43 -3.76 -1.60
C GLY A 497 22.32 -2.54 -1.56
N MET A 498 21.82 -1.38 -2.00
CA MET A 498 22.20 -0.09 -1.43
C MET A 498 21.01 0.87 -1.56
N ALA A 499 20.38 1.20 -0.44
CA ALA A 499 19.51 2.37 -0.35
C ALA A 499 20.42 3.61 -0.29
N PHE A 500 20.24 4.54 -1.22
CA PHE A 500 20.93 5.82 -1.18
C PHE A 500 20.29 6.73 -0.11
N PRO A 501 21.09 7.42 0.74
CA PRO A 501 20.56 8.41 1.65
C PRO A 501 20.10 9.65 0.86
N TYR A 502 18.85 10.04 1.06
CA TYR A 502 18.24 11.25 0.50
C TYR A 502 18.96 12.49 1.05
N ARG A 503 19.48 13.36 0.17
CA ARG A 503 19.87 14.73 0.51
C ARG A 503 18.76 15.68 0.08
N PRO A 504 18.27 16.57 0.97
CA PRO A 504 17.42 17.68 0.56
C PRO A 504 18.26 18.67 -0.25
N ILE A 505 17.79 19.04 -1.44
CA ILE A 505 18.25 20.26 -2.13
C ILE A 505 17.33 21.39 -1.66
N ARG A 506 17.95 22.50 -1.24
CA ARG A 506 17.30 23.73 -0.76
C ARG A 506 16.51 24.42 -1.86
#